data_AF-I0GM34-F1
#
_entry.id   AF-I0GM34-F1
#
_cell.length_a   1.000
_cell.length_b   1.000
_cell.length_c   1.000
_cell.angle_alpha   90.00
_cell.angle_beta   90.00
_cell.angle_gamma   90.00
#
_symmetry.space_group_name_H-M   'P 1'
#
loop_
_entity.id
_entity.type
_entity.pdbx_description
1 polymer ?
#
loop_
_entity_poly.entity_id
_entity_poly.type
_entity_poly.pdbx_seq_one_letter_code
_entity_poly.pdbx_strand_id
1 'polypeptide(L)'
;MDDYTWQKRLRARRAREHRRLYLGFFLLATLIGATVWYFFFYIRTPEYALGQIQTAIAKQDEATFKHYVNTELLSSRAYDDLTMDLFAYDSELTPKTKAMFEKFYIMIKPQLAEGMENAALGRINQGIWSLPEGTDILKGRQLGIDFERFIERSQIRNTTFVSIGKVEHNGHSATAEVEVLEDYTQTPFTLQLAMEQAEDGHWQVAYIKNYKAYLDTISPLQNKDIADYIEATKKIVSDSNENFEIYQNHFKRLNHSKSGHLSKQQKQSIAALIEDDIIPALQERQAKLDAIEVPAGAQYLARQRQQSTETSIKAWQHYIKGLREDRPAEFATAETLHKQELAIDLRVQDIIRHTAISKNIPNLP
;
A
#
# COMPACT_ATOMS: atom_id res chain seq x y z
N MET A 1 -58.73 -53.70 -38.84
CA MET A 1 -57.53 -53.10 -38.21
C MET A 1 -56.99 -54.15 -37.26
N ASP A 2 -55.83 -54.73 -37.56
CA ASP A 2 -55.36 -55.96 -36.90
C ASP A 2 -54.88 -55.70 -35.47
N ASP A 3 -55.45 -56.41 -34.50
CA ASP A 3 -55.24 -56.22 -33.05
C ASP A 3 -53.74 -56.35 -32.68
N TYR A 4 -53.02 -57.22 -33.39
CA TYR A 4 -51.57 -57.40 -33.25
C TYR A 4 -50.76 -56.15 -33.60
N THR A 5 -51.13 -55.43 -34.67
CA THR A 5 -50.43 -54.21 -35.09
C THR A 5 -50.71 -53.04 -34.14
N TRP A 6 -51.90 -52.98 -33.56
CA TRP A 6 -52.28 -52.01 -32.54
C TRP A 6 -51.51 -52.24 -31.23
N GLN A 7 -51.42 -53.48 -30.76
CA GLN A 7 -50.63 -53.84 -29.58
C GLN A 7 -49.14 -53.56 -29.76
N LYS A 8 -48.56 -53.84 -30.94
CA LYS A 8 -47.14 -53.53 -31.25
C LYS A 8 -46.87 -52.02 -31.26
N ARG A 9 -47.78 -51.21 -31.79
CA ARG A 9 -47.68 -49.73 -31.75
C ARG A 9 -47.80 -49.19 -30.33
N LEU A 10 -48.66 -49.76 -29.50
CA LEU A 10 -48.80 -49.40 -28.08
C LEU A 10 -47.58 -49.77 -27.24
N ARG A 11 -46.99 -50.96 -27.43
CA ARG A 11 -45.73 -51.35 -26.77
C ARG A 11 -44.58 -50.45 -27.22
N ALA A 12 -44.50 -50.09 -28.50
CA ALA A 12 -43.49 -49.18 -29.02
C ALA A 12 -43.68 -47.72 -28.56
N ARG A 13 -44.92 -47.27 -28.27
CA ARG A 13 -45.19 -45.97 -27.63
C ARG A 13 -44.78 -46.00 -26.16
N ARG A 14 -45.23 -46.98 -25.38
CA ARG A 14 -44.84 -47.15 -23.97
C ARG A 14 -43.33 -47.28 -23.82
N ALA A 15 -42.64 -48.06 -24.65
CA ALA A 15 -41.18 -48.17 -24.60
C ALA A 15 -40.45 -46.88 -25.01
N ARG A 16 -41.06 -46.00 -25.80
CA ARG A 16 -40.51 -44.67 -26.12
C ARG A 16 -40.77 -43.67 -25.00
N GLU A 17 -41.95 -43.72 -24.39
CA GLU A 17 -42.30 -42.92 -23.21
C GLU A 17 -41.44 -43.30 -22.00
N HIS A 18 -41.29 -44.60 -21.70
CA HIS A 18 -40.37 -45.07 -20.67
C HIS A 18 -38.92 -44.65 -20.96
N ARG A 19 -38.42 -44.79 -22.20
CA ARG A 19 -37.07 -44.31 -22.55
C ARG A 19 -36.91 -42.80 -22.38
N ARG A 20 -37.92 -41.99 -22.75
CA ARG A 20 -37.91 -40.53 -22.54
C ARG A 20 -37.97 -40.18 -21.06
N LEU A 21 -38.75 -40.90 -20.26
CA LEU A 21 -38.81 -40.74 -18.81
C LEU A 21 -37.48 -41.11 -18.16
N TYR A 22 -36.87 -42.24 -18.53
CA TYR A 22 -35.54 -42.64 -18.03
C TYR A 22 -34.44 -41.67 -18.43
N LEU A 23 -34.47 -41.15 -19.66
CA LEU A 23 -33.56 -40.08 -20.09
C LEU A 23 -33.78 -38.80 -19.27
N GLY A 24 -35.04 -38.42 -19.00
CA GLY A 24 -35.37 -37.29 -18.12
C GLY A 24 -34.86 -37.48 -16.68
N PHE A 25 -35.05 -38.66 -16.10
CA PHE A 25 -34.53 -39.00 -14.76
C PHE A 25 -33.00 -39.00 -14.73
N PHE A 26 -32.34 -39.52 -15.77
CA PHE A 26 -30.89 -39.51 -15.88
C PHE A 26 -30.33 -38.08 -15.97
N LEU A 27 -30.96 -37.21 -16.77
CA LEU A 27 -30.59 -35.79 -16.86
C LEU A 27 -30.80 -35.06 -15.53
N LEU A 28 -31.90 -35.34 -14.83
CA LEU A 28 -32.15 -34.76 -13.52
C LEU A 28 -31.12 -35.26 -12.48
N ALA A 29 -30.82 -36.55 -12.47
CA ALA A 29 -29.84 -37.14 -11.55
C ALA A 29 -28.42 -36.61 -11.81
N THR A 30 -28.03 -36.42 -13.07
CA THR A 30 -26.73 -35.81 -13.42
C THR A 30 -26.69 -34.33 -13.03
N LEU A 31 -27.78 -33.58 -13.18
CA LEU A 31 -27.86 -32.18 -12.75
C LEU A 31 -27.78 -32.04 -11.23
N ILE A 32 -28.48 -32.92 -10.48
CA ILE A 32 -28.38 -33.00 -9.02
C ILE A 32 -26.97 -33.42 -8.61
N GLY A 33 -26.40 -34.44 -9.25
CA GLY A 33 -25.03 -34.89 -8.96
C GLY A 33 -23.98 -33.82 -9.22
N ALA A 34 -24.10 -33.07 -10.31
CA ALA A 34 -23.22 -31.93 -10.62
C ALA A 34 -23.39 -30.80 -9.60
N THR A 35 -24.63 -30.51 -9.19
CA THR A 35 -24.93 -29.53 -8.13
C THR A 35 -24.29 -29.95 -6.80
N VAL A 36 -24.51 -31.20 -6.37
CA VAL A 36 -23.93 -31.73 -5.13
C VAL A 36 -22.41 -31.72 -5.21
N TRP A 37 -21.83 -32.16 -6.32
CA TRP A 37 -20.37 -32.13 -6.52
C TRP A 37 -19.81 -30.71 -6.43
N TYR A 38 -20.46 -29.76 -7.09
CA TYR A 38 -20.06 -28.36 -7.06
C TYR A 38 -20.10 -27.79 -5.64
N PHE A 39 -21.24 -27.91 -4.95
CA PHE A 39 -21.46 -27.29 -3.64
C PHE A 39 -20.78 -28.01 -2.46
N PHE A 40 -20.55 -29.32 -2.55
CA PHE A 40 -19.96 -30.09 -1.45
C PHE A 40 -18.49 -30.40 -1.62
N PHE A 41 -17.96 -30.37 -2.85
CA PHE A 41 -16.57 -30.74 -3.11
C PHE A 41 -15.80 -29.59 -3.75
N TYR A 42 -16.26 -29.07 -4.89
CA TYR A 42 -15.47 -28.07 -5.64
C TYR A 42 -15.29 -26.75 -4.88
N ILE A 43 -16.38 -26.16 -4.36
CA ILE A 43 -16.31 -24.89 -3.62
C ILE A 43 -15.64 -25.02 -2.24
N ARG A 44 -15.42 -26.25 -1.75
CA ARG A 44 -14.82 -26.56 -0.45
C ARG A 44 -13.34 -26.93 -0.57
N THR A 45 -12.65 -26.35 -1.54
CA THR A 45 -11.21 -26.51 -1.75
C THR A 45 -10.48 -25.19 -1.50
N PRO A 46 -9.24 -25.23 -0.97
CA PRO A 46 -8.40 -24.05 -0.86
C PRO A 46 -8.08 -23.47 -2.25
N GLU A 47 -7.92 -24.29 -3.28
CA GLU A 47 -7.71 -23.82 -4.66
C GLU A 47 -8.88 -22.97 -5.16
N TYR A 48 -10.12 -23.38 -4.88
CA TYR A 48 -11.30 -22.59 -5.21
C TYR A 48 -11.30 -21.25 -4.48
N ALA A 49 -11.00 -21.25 -3.18
CA ALA A 49 -10.91 -20.01 -2.39
C ALA A 49 -9.88 -19.04 -2.97
N LEU A 50 -8.68 -19.51 -3.35
CA LEU A 50 -7.68 -18.67 -4.00
C LEU A 50 -8.16 -18.09 -5.35
N GLY A 51 -8.87 -18.89 -6.15
CA GLY A 51 -9.48 -18.41 -7.39
C GLY A 51 -10.58 -17.37 -7.16
N GLN A 52 -11.35 -17.51 -6.08
CA GLN A 52 -12.34 -16.50 -5.69
C GLN A 52 -11.69 -15.22 -5.19
N ILE A 53 -10.58 -15.29 -4.45
CA ILE A 53 -9.80 -14.10 -4.05
C ILE A 53 -9.33 -13.32 -5.27
N GLN A 54 -8.73 -14.00 -6.27
CA GLN A 54 -8.30 -13.35 -7.51
C GLN A 54 -9.48 -12.70 -8.25
N THR A 55 -10.61 -13.42 -8.33
CA THR A 55 -11.83 -12.90 -8.96
C THR A 55 -12.39 -11.69 -8.22
N ALA A 56 -12.36 -11.72 -6.89
CA ALA A 56 -12.82 -10.64 -6.03
C ALA A 56 -11.97 -9.38 -6.22
N ILE A 57 -10.65 -9.52 -6.27
CA ILE A 57 -9.74 -8.40 -6.56
C ILE A 57 -10.03 -7.83 -7.96
N ALA A 58 -10.15 -8.68 -8.98
CA ALA A 58 -10.37 -8.25 -10.36
C ALA A 58 -11.74 -7.56 -10.56
N LYS A 59 -12.77 -7.99 -9.81
CA LYS A 59 -14.13 -7.44 -9.87
C LYS A 59 -14.40 -6.36 -8.83
N GLN A 60 -13.40 -5.99 -8.02
CA GLN A 60 -13.55 -5.05 -6.92
C GLN A 60 -14.63 -5.45 -5.90
N ASP A 61 -14.77 -6.76 -5.66
CA ASP A 61 -15.79 -7.34 -4.76
C ASP A 61 -15.22 -7.56 -3.36
N GLU A 62 -15.33 -6.52 -2.53
CA GLU A 62 -14.87 -6.53 -1.13
C GLU A 62 -15.54 -7.64 -0.31
N ALA A 63 -16.83 -7.90 -0.53
CA ALA A 63 -17.59 -8.88 0.26
C ALA A 63 -17.10 -10.30 0.00
N THR A 64 -16.90 -10.64 -1.28
CA THR A 64 -16.31 -11.94 -1.66
C THR A 64 -14.87 -12.04 -1.16
N PHE A 65 -14.08 -10.97 -1.23
CA PHE A 65 -12.71 -10.98 -0.70
C PHE A 65 -12.67 -11.29 0.80
N LYS A 66 -13.49 -10.59 1.60
CA LYS A 66 -13.63 -10.84 3.05
C LYS A 66 -14.15 -12.23 3.39
N HIS A 67 -14.92 -12.85 2.50
CA HIS A 67 -15.39 -14.21 2.70
C HIS A 67 -14.26 -15.25 2.56
N TYR A 68 -13.28 -15.00 1.69
CA TYR A 68 -12.17 -15.94 1.45
C TYR A 68 -10.84 -15.50 2.09
N VAL A 69 -10.81 -14.37 2.80
CA VAL A 69 -9.63 -13.86 3.51
C VAL A 69 -10.04 -13.38 4.90
N ASN A 70 -9.41 -13.93 5.92
CA ASN A 70 -9.50 -13.40 7.28
C ASN A 70 -8.63 -12.13 7.38
N THR A 71 -9.20 -10.99 6.98
CA THR A 71 -8.50 -9.71 6.84
C THR A 71 -7.99 -9.17 8.16
N GLU A 72 -8.73 -9.39 9.25
CA GLU A 72 -8.35 -8.99 10.61
C GLU A 72 -7.08 -9.74 11.06
N LEU A 73 -7.09 -11.09 10.96
CA LEU A 73 -5.94 -11.90 11.37
C LEU A 73 -4.73 -11.66 10.46
N LEU A 74 -4.94 -11.56 9.15
CA LEU A 74 -3.88 -11.30 8.18
C LEU A 74 -3.19 -9.96 8.48
N SER A 75 -3.96 -8.88 8.66
CA SER A 75 -3.41 -7.55 8.92
C SER A 75 -2.72 -7.45 10.29
N SER A 76 -3.28 -8.12 11.30
CA SER A 76 -2.69 -8.21 12.64
C SER A 76 -1.36 -8.97 12.65
N ARG A 77 -1.22 -10.05 11.87
CA ARG A 77 0.03 -10.82 11.71
C ARG A 77 1.04 -10.09 10.84
N ALA A 78 0.60 -9.49 9.73
CA ALA A 78 1.47 -8.69 8.87
C ALA A 78 2.07 -7.50 9.63
N TYR A 79 1.29 -6.88 10.52
CA TYR A 79 1.77 -5.86 11.44
C TYR A 79 2.90 -6.36 12.35
N ASP A 80 2.73 -7.53 12.96
CA ASP A 80 3.76 -8.10 13.86
C ASP A 80 5.08 -8.33 13.10
N ASP A 81 5.01 -8.89 11.89
CA ASP A 81 6.19 -9.14 11.06
C ASP A 81 6.86 -7.84 10.58
N LEU A 82 6.07 -6.86 10.14
CA LEU A 82 6.57 -5.56 9.66
C LEU A 82 7.19 -4.73 10.79
N THR A 83 6.61 -4.76 11.99
CA THR A 83 7.19 -4.05 13.14
C THR A 83 8.50 -4.69 13.57
N MET A 84 8.63 -6.02 13.54
CA MET A 84 9.93 -6.66 13.79
C MET A 84 11.01 -6.22 12.79
N ASP A 85 10.68 -6.13 11.49
CA ASP A 85 11.59 -5.61 10.47
C ASP A 85 11.94 -4.12 10.70
N LEU A 86 10.98 -3.28 11.07
CA LEU A 86 11.19 -1.86 11.32
C LEU A 86 12.20 -1.59 12.46
N PHE A 87 12.29 -2.48 13.46
CA PHE A 87 13.18 -2.34 14.64
C PHE A 87 14.44 -3.19 14.61
N ALA A 88 14.60 -4.08 13.63
CA ALA A 88 15.74 -4.99 13.59
C ALA A 88 17.10 -4.28 13.44
N TYR A 89 17.12 -2.96 13.20
CA TYR A 89 18.29 -2.28 12.64
C TYR A 89 18.76 -1.00 13.35
N ASP A 90 18.22 -0.62 14.52
CA ASP A 90 18.78 0.52 15.28
C ASP A 90 19.69 0.03 16.43
N SER A 91 20.96 -0.18 16.09
CA SER A 91 22.01 -0.57 17.03
C SER A 91 22.36 0.52 18.05
N GLU A 92 21.85 1.75 17.89
CA GLU A 92 22.09 2.87 18.81
C GLU A 92 21.02 2.96 19.91
N LEU A 93 19.96 2.14 19.85
CA LEU A 93 18.91 2.14 20.86
C LEU A 93 19.38 1.54 22.18
N THR A 94 19.30 2.34 23.24
CA THR A 94 19.46 1.83 24.60
C THR A 94 18.36 0.79 24.92
N PRO A 95 18.62 -0.19 25.81
CA PRO A 95 17.61 -1.17 26.21
C PRO A 95 16.30 -0.54 26.73
N LYS A 96 16.41 0.61 27.41
CA LYS A 96 15.25 1.36 27.92
C LYS A 96 14.40 1.94 26.80
N THR A 97 15.04 2.49 25.76
CA THR A 97 14.36 3.03 24.59
C THR A 97 13.69 1.93 23.79
N LYS A 98 14.37 0.79 23.60
CA LYS A 98 13.82 -0.39 22.94
C LYS A 98 12.55 -0.91 23.64
N ALA A 99 12.58 -1.05 24.97
CA ALA A 99 11.41 -1.48 25.75
C ALA A 99 10.25 -0.48 25.72
N MET A 100 10.53 0.82 25.62
CA MET A 100 9.49 1.85 25.44
C MET A 100 8.81 1.70 24.07
N PHE A 101 9.59 1.47 23.01
CA PHE A 101 9.07 1.24 21.67
C PHE A 101 8.24 -0.02 21.60
N GLU A 102 8.74 -1.15 22.09
CA GLU A 102 7.98 -2.42 22.13
C GLU A 102 6.59 -2.24 22.78
N LYS A 103 6.52 -1.52 23.92
CA LYS A 103 5.23 -1.22 24.57
C LYS A 103 4.34 -0.32 23.73
N PHE A 104 4.90 0.67 23.04
CA PHE A 104 4.14 1.54 22.16
C PHE A 104 3.57 0.78 20.97
N TYR A 105 4.34 -0.10 20.33
CA TYR A 105 3.88 -0.95 19.22
C TYR A 105 2.73 -1.86 19.61
N ILE A 106 2.78 -2.44 20.82
CA ILE A 106 1.64 -3.22 21.32
C ILE A 106 0.41 -2.33 21.49
N MET A 107 0.59 -1.09 21.98
CA MET A 107 -0.50 -0.14 22.21
C MET A 107 -1.18 0.32 20.92
N ILE A 108 -0.40 0.59 19.86
CA ILE A 108 -0.94 1.10 18.60
C ILE A 108 -1.34 0.00 17.61
N LYS A 109 -1.01 -1.27 17.90
CA LYS A 109 -1.29 -2.42 17.02
C LYS A 109 -2.72 -2.45 16.49
N PRO A 110 -3.78 -2.30 17.32
CA PRO A 110 -5.15 -2.36 16.81
C PRO A 110 -5.41 -1.32 15.72
N GLN A 111 -4.95 -0.07 15.94
CA GLN A 111 -5.17 1.04 15.02
C GLN A 111 -4.38 0.88 13.72
N LEU A 112 -3.14 0.39 13.79
CA LEU A 112 -2.32 0.17 12.59
C LEU A 112 -2.74 -1.07 11.79
N ALA A 113 -3.12 -2.15 12.45
CA ALA A 113 -3.66 -3.34 11.79
C ALA A 113 -4.98 -3.02 11.08
N GLU A 114 -5.90 -2.31 11.76
CA GLU A 114 -7.16 -1.84 11.16
C GLU A 114 -6.90 -0.87 10.00
N GLY A 115 -5.95 0.07 10.15
CA GLY A 115 -5.56 0.96 9.06
C GLY A 115 -5.04 0.20 7.84
N MET A 116 -4.22 -0.83 8.04
CA MET A 116 -3.67 -1.66 6.96
C MET A 116 -4.77 -2.47 6.27
N GLU A 117 -5.68 -3.06 7.06
CA GLU A 117 -6.86 -3.74 6.55
C GLU A 117 -7.70 -2.80 5.68
N ASN A 118 -8.05 -1.62 6.20
CA ASN A 118 -8.87 -0.64 5.49
C ASN A 118 -8.18 -0.13 4.22
N ALA A 119 -6.86 0.07 4.23
CA ALA A 119 -6.11 0.45 3.05
C ALA A 119 -6.15 -0.64 1.96
N ALA A 120 -6.00 -1.92 2.35
CA ALA A 120 -6.09 -3.05 1.43
C ALA A 120 -7.51 -3.20 0.86
N LEU A 121 -8.54 -3.10 1.70
CA LEU A 121 -9.94 -3.16 1.28
C LEU A 121 -10.32 -1.97 0.39
N GLY A 122 -9.83 -0.77 0.68
CA GLY A 122 -10.02 0.41 -0.16
C GLY A 122 -9.42 0.21 -1.56
N ARG A 123 -8.24 -0.41 -1.64
CA ARG A 123 -7.63 -0.78 -2.93
C ARG A 123 -8.46 -1.82 -3.68
N ILE A 124 -9.04 -2.79 -3.00
CA ILE A 124 -9.87 -3.82 -3.63
C ILE A 124 -11.18 -3.20 -4.12
N ASN A 125 -11.91 -2.49 -3.27
CA ASN A 125 -13.24 -1.95 -3.55
C ASN A 125 -13.21 -0.78 -4.55
N GLN A 126 -12.29 0.15 -4.39
CA GLN A 126 -12.26 1.41 -5.16
C GLN A 126 -11.10 1.49 -6.14
N GLY A 127 -10.14 0.56 -6.08
CA GLY A 127 -8.91 0.67 -6.84
C GLY A 127 -7.95 1.74 -6.31
N ILE A 128 -8.18 2.29 -5.11
CA ILE A 128 -7.38 3.41 -4.58
C ILE A 128 -6.77 3.01 -3.24
N TRP A 129 -5.47 3.27 -3.07
CA TRP A 129 -4.84 3.25 -1.75
C TRP A 129 -5.21 4.54 -1.01
N SER A 130 -6.15 4.45 -0.08
CA SER A 130 -6.49 5.57 0.80
C SER A 130 -5.66 5.51 2.08
N LEU A 131 -5.33 6.69 2.59
CA LEU A 131 -4.79 6.85 3.94
C LEU A 131 -5.95 6.98 4.93
N PRO A 132 -5.81 6.50 6.18
CA PRO A 132 -6.80 6.69 7.22
C PRO A 132 -7.13 8.18 7.38
N GLU A 133 -8.42 8.51 7.36
CA GLU A 133 -8.88 9.88 7.60
C GLU A 133 -8.76 10.26 9.08
N GLY A 134 -8.56 11.55 9.35
CA GLY A 134 -8.52 12.10 10.72
C GLY A 134 -7.12 12.39 11.24
N THR A 135 -6.96 12.36 12.57
CA THR A 135 -5.65 12.49 13.20
C THR A 135 -4.78 11.29 12.82
N ASP A 136 -3.70 11.53 12.07
CA ASP A 136 -2.69 10.51 11.77
C ASP A 136 -2.39 9.65 13.01
N ILE A 137 -2.57 8.34 12.84
CA ILE A 137 -2.47 7.33 13.89
C ILE A 137 -1.08 7.38 14.55
N LEU A 138 -0.08 7.83 13.79
CA LEU A 138 1.30 8.00 14.22
C LEU A 138 1.66 9.45 14.56
N LYS A 139 0.67 10.31 14.85
CA LYS A 139 0.88 11.72 15.24
C LYS A 139 1.90 11.84 16.37
N GLY A 140 2.88 12.71 16.15
CA GLY A 140 4.03 12.93 17.03
C GLY A 140 5.30 12.23 16.56
N ARG A 141 5.21 11.28 15.61
CA ARG A 141 6.36 10.57 15.01
C ARG A 141 7.40 10.12 16.05
N GLN A 142 6.95 9.68 17.23
CA GLN A 142 7.84 9.15 18.27
C GLN A 142 8.69 7.98 17.73
N LEU A 143 8.19 7.33 16.69
CA LEU A 143 8.78 6.20 15.98
C LEU A 143 9.55 6.58 14.70
N GLY A 144 9.57 7.85 14.28
CA GLY A 144 10.20 8.27 13.02
C GLY A 144 9.58 7.65 11.77
N ILE A 145 8.28 7.30 11.81
CA ILE A 145 7.53 6.78 10.67
C ILE A 145 6.08 7.26 10.75
N ASP A 146 5.50 7.64 9.61
CA ASP A 146 4.08 7.94 9.46
C ASP A 146 3.33 6.78 8.79
N PHE A 147 2.00 6.82 8.79
CA PHE A 147 1.20 5.69 8.28
C PHE A 147 1.46 5.42 6.79
N GLU A 148 1.67 6.46 6.00
CA GLU A 148 1.99 6.35 4.57
C GLU A 148 3.31 5.59 4.35
N ARG A 149 4.37 5.93 5.10
CA ARG A 149 5.63 5.19 5.05
C ARG A 149 5.50 3.78 5.63
N PHE A 150 4.65 3.57 6.63
CA PHE A 150 4.37 2.25 7.18
C PHE A 150 3.80 1.31 6.12
N ILE A 151 2.80 1.76 5.36
CA ILE A 151 2.24 1.00 4.25
C ILE A 151 3.27 0.78 3.14
N GLU A 152 4.08 1.79 2.78
CA GLU A 152 5.14 1.59 1.79
C GLU A 152 6.11 0.47 2.19
N ARG A 153 6.56 0.44 3.46
CA ARG A 153 7.48 -0.59 3.95
C ARG A 153 6.86 -2.00 4.00
N SER A 154 5.53 -2.09 4.06
CA SER A 154 4.83 -3.38 3.97
C SER A 154 4.96 -4.04 2.60
N GLN A 155 5.45 -3.34 1.57
CA GLN A 155 5.55 -3.82 0.18
C GLN A 155 4.21 -4.20 -0.46
N ILE A 156 3.06 -4.08 0.24
CA ILE A 156 1.75 -4.47 -0.30
C ILE A 156 1.36 -3.69 -1.55
N ARG A 157 1.89 -2.47 -1.71
CA ARG A 157 1.66 -1.61 -2.88
C ARG A 157 2.55 -1.96 -4.08
N ASN A 158 3.69 -2.59 -3.81
CA ASN A 158 4.77 -2.81 -4.76
C ASN A 158 4.98 -4.32 -4.98
N THR A 159 3.94 -5.13 -4.80
CA THR A 159 4.00 -6.58 -4.97
C THR A 159 2.97 -7.00 -5.99
N THR A 160 3.44 -7.52 -7.12
CA THR A 160 2.58 -8.04 -8.19
C THR A 160 2.41 -9.55 -8.06
N PHE A 161 1.16 -10.01 -8.11
CA PHE A 161 0.83 -11.43 -8.19
C PHE A 161 1.25 -12.01 -9.55
N VAL A 162 1.90 -13.18 -9.55
CA VAL A 162 2.33 -13.89 -10.76
C VAL A 162 1.53 -15.18 -10.95
N SER A 163 1.64 -16.12 -10.02
CA SER A 163 0.99 -17.44 -10.10
C SER A 163 0.65 -18.01 -8.73
N ILE A 164 -0.31 -18.94 -8.71
CA ILE A 164 -0.47 -19.87 -7.59
C ILE A 164 0.38 -21.10 -7.90
N GLY A 165 1.27 -21.45 -6.98
CA GLY A 165 2.11 -22.63 -7.03
C GLY A 165 1.42 -23.84 -6.40
N LYS A 166 2.17 -24.59 -5.58
CA LYS A 166 1.65 -25.79 -4.92
C LYS A 166 0.69 -25.42 -3.79
N VAL A 167 -0.37 -26.22 -3.63
CA VAL A 167 -1.25 -26.19 -2.46
C VAL A 167 -1.14 -27.51 -1.72
N GLU A 168 -0.68 -27.46 -0.47
CA GLU A 168 -0.52 -28.61 0.40
C GLU A 168 -1.65 -28.67 1.43
N HIS A 169 -2.45 -29.74 1.38
CA HIS A 169 -3.60 -29.93 2.25
C HIS A 169 -3.22 -30.78 3.46
N ASN A 170 -3.59 -30.31 4.65
CA ASN A 170 -3.37 -30.96 5.94
C ASN A 170 -4.67 -30.90 6.76
N GLY A 171 -5.65 -31.73 6.37
CA GLY A 171 -6.96 -31.77 7.01
C GLY A 171 -7.72 -30.45 6.84
N HIS A 172 -8.00 -29.77 7.96
CA HIS A 172 -8.69 -28.46 7.98
C HIS A 172 -7.73 -27.27 7.83
N SER A 173 -6.48 -27.52 7.47
CA SER A 173 -5.47 -26.50 7.20
C SER A 173 -4.80 -26.76 5.85
N ALA A 174 -4.33 -25.71 5.18
CA ALA A 174 -3.57 -25.83 3.96
C ALA A 174 -2.47 -24.77 3.89
N THR A 175 -1.45 -25.05 3.08
CA THR A 175 -0.41 -24.07 2.73
C THR A 175 -0.43 -23.89 1.23
N ALA A 176 -0.67 -22.66 0.77
CA ALA A 176 -0.62 -22.34 -0.65
C ALA A 176 0.61 -21.49 -0.95
N GLU A 177 1.36 -21.88 -1.97
CA GLU A 177 2.45 -21.06 -2.52
C GLU A 177 1.88 -20.04 -3.50
N VAL A 178 2.29 -18.79 -3.35
CA VAL A 178 1.95 -17.69 -4.26
C VAL A 178 3.25 -17.05 -4.72
N GLU A 179 3.49 -17.12 -6.02
CA GLU A 179 4.61 -16.45 -6.67
C GLU A 179 4.26 -14.98 -6.86
N VAL A 180 5.15 -14.12 -6.40
CA VAL A 180 5.04 -12.67 -6.51
C VAL A 180 6.32 -12.08 -7.07
N LEU A 181 6.20 -10.88 -7.62
CA LEU A 181 7.31 -10.04 -8.07
C LEU A 181 7.25 -8.71 -7.33
N GLU A 182 8.34 -8.31 -6.68
CA GLU A 182 8.44 -6.97 -6.10
C GLU A 182 8.78 -5.95 -7.20
N ASP A 183 7.95 -4.92 -7.32
CA ASP A 183 7.88 -4.06 -8.50
C ASP A 183 9.10 -3.16 -8.68
N TYR A 184 9.77 -2.74 -7.61
CA TYR A 184 10.96 -1.91 -7.74
C TYR A 184 12.17 -2.75 -8.10
N THR A 185 12.54 -3.69 -7.26
CA THR A 185 13.77 -4.46 -7.42
C THR A 185 13.64 -5.59 -8.44
N GLN A 186 12.43 -5.84 -8.94
CA GLN A 186 12.09 -6.95 -9.84
C GLN A 186 12.49 -8.30 -9.22
N THR A 187 12.41 -8.39 -7.88
CA THR A 187 12.82 -9.58 -7.14
C THR A 187 11.66 -10.55 -7.04
N PRO A 188 11.77 -11.76 -7.60
CA PRO A 188 10.75 -12.79 -7.43
C PRO A 188 10.80 -13.36 -6.01
N PHE A 189 9.64 -13.68 -5.46
CA PHE A 189 9.52 -14.33 -4.15
C PHE A 189 8.33 -15.29 -4.11
N THR A 190 8.42 -16.34 -3.29
CA THR A 190 7.31 -17.27 -3.05
C THR A 190 6.74 -17.06 -1.65
N LEU A 191 5.57 -16.44 -1.57
CA LEU A 191 4.81 -16.30 -0.33
C LEU A 191 4.09 -17.61 -0.01
N GLN A 192 4.07 -17.98 1.27
CA GLN A 192 3.36 -19.15 1.77
C GLN A 192 2.14 -18.71 2.55
N LEU A 193 0.97 -18.83 1.93
CA LEU A 193 -0.31 -18.50 2.56
C LEU A 193 -0.74 -19.65 3.47
N ALA A 194 -0.95 -19.36 4.75
CA ALA A 194 -1.67 -20.25 5.65
C ALA A 194 -3.16 -20.13 5.37
N MET A 195 -3.82 -21.26 5.10
CA MET A 195 -5.25 -21.33 4.85
C MET A 195 -5.91 -22.26 5.86
N GLU A 196 -7.13 -21.93 6.25
CA GLU A 196 -7.91 -22.66 7.24
C GLU A 196 -9.33 -22.86 6.73
N GLN A 197 -9.93 -24.00 7.08
CA GLN A 197 -11.33 -24.27 6.79
C GLN A 197 -12.22 -23.69 7.91
N ALA A 198 -13.16 -22.84 7.53
CA ALA A 198 -14.16 -22.27 8.42
C ALA A 198 -15.23 -23.30 8.81
N GLU A 199 -16.06 -22.98 9.81
CA GLU A 199 -17.08 -23.90 10.36
C GLU A 199 -18.13 -24.36 9.35
N ASP A 200 -18.48 -23.50 8.39
CA ASP A 200 -19.43 -23.80 7.31
C ASP A 200 -18.79 -24.59 6.13
N GLY A 201 -17.48 -24.85 6.22
CA GLY A 201 -16.70 -25.64 5.28
C GLY A 201 -16.04 -24.86 4.14
N HIS A 202 -16.17 -23.53 4.08
CA HIS A 202 -15.38 -22.72 3.12
C HIS A 202 -13.93 -22.60 3.58
N TRP A 203 -13.02 -22.33 2.65
CA TRP A 203 -11.61 -22.10 2.95
C TRP A 203 -11.29 -20.62 2.92
N GLN A 204 -10.45 -20.15 3.82
CA GLN A 204 -10.00 -18.77 3.86
C GLN A 204 -8.49 -18.68 4.06
N VAL A 205 -7.87 -17.63 3.51
CA VAL A 205 -6.48 -17.26 3.83
C VAL A 205 -6.47 -16.61 5.21
N ALA A 206 -5.66 -17.13 6.11
CA ALA A 206 -5.54 -16.65 7.49
C ALA A 206 -4.39 -15.64 7.65
N TYR A 207 -3.20 -15.98 7.17
CA TYR A 207 -2.00 -15.13 7.23
C TYR A 207 -0.92 -15.62 6.26
N ILE A 208 0.17 -14.87 6.11
CA ILE A 208 1.34 -15.25 5.32
C ILE A 208 2.42 -15.77 6.27
N LYS A 209 2.85 -17.02 6.11
CA LYS A 209 3.79 -17.70 7.04
C LYS A 209 5.20 -17.11 7.03
N ASN A 210 5.66 -16.69 5.86
CA ASN A 210 7.03 -16.26 5.60
C ASN A 210 7.12 -14.79 5.18
N TYR A 211 6.17 -13.95 5.62
CA TYR A 211 6.13 -12.54 5.24
C TYR A 211 7.33 -11.76 5.76
N LYS A 212 7.78 -12.04 6.99
CA LYS A 212 9.06 -11.49 7.48
C LYS A 212 10.24 -11.79 6.54
N ALA A 213 10.36 -13.03 6.05
CA ALA A 213 11.44 -13.40 5.14
C ALA A 213 11.36 -12.63 3.80
N TYR A 214 10.14 -12.33 3.33
CA TYR A 214 9.94 -11.45 2.18
C TYR A 214 10.47 -10.05 2.45
N LEU A 215 10.09 -9.44 3.57
CA LEU A 215 10.58 -8.10 3.96
C LEU A 215 12.11 -8.07 4.13
N ASP A 216 12.69 -9.07 4.80
CA ASP A 216 14.13 -9.18 5.01
C ASP A 216 14.91 -9.35 3.68
N THR A 217 14.26 -9.89 2.64
CA THR A 217 14.85 -10.02 1.29
C THR A 217 14.83 -8.70 0.53
N ILE A 218 13.72 -7.96 0.57
CA ILE A 218 13.50 -6.75 -0.23
C ILE A 218 14.14 -5.52 0.41
N SER A 219 14.01 -5.35 1.73
CA SER A 219 14.45 -4.15 2.46
C SER A 219 15.92 -3.77 2.18
N PRO A 220 16.91 -4.70 2.21
CA PRO A 220 18.30 -4.36 1.92
C PRO A 220 18.54 -3.89 0.49
N LEU A 221 17.84 -4.48 -0.49
CA LEU A 221 17.95 -4.11 -1.91
C LEU A 221 17.46 -2.68 -2.14
N GLN A 222 16.27 -2.35 -1.61
CA GLN A 222 15.75 -0.98 -1.68
C GLN A 222 16.61 0.01 -0.91
N ASN A 223 17.11 -0.36 0.28
CA ASN A 223 17.98 0.52 1.07
C ASN A 223 19.31 0.84 0.38
N LYS A 224 19.89 -0.13 -0.33
CA LYS A 224 21.09 0.11 -1.15
C LYS A 224 20.80 1.14 -2.24
N ASP A 225 19.74 0.94 -3.00
CA ASP A 225 19.32 1.85 -4.07
C ASP A 225 19.03 3.26 -3.55
N ILE A 226 18.34 3.36 -2.42
CA ILE A 226 18.08 4.64 -1.74
C ILE A 226 19.40 5.32 -1.34
N ALA A 227 20.36 4.58 -0.79
CA ALA A 227 21.66 5.12 -0.40
C ALA A 227 22.44 5.65 -1.61
N ASP A 228 22.44 4.89 -2.72
CA ASP A 228 23.10 5.27 -3.97
C ASP A 228 22.47 6.55 -4.55
N TYR A 229 21.13 6.66 -4.53
CA TYR A 229 20.42 7.88 -4.95
C TYR A 229 20.68 9.08 -4.03
N ILE A 230 20.73 8.88 -2.71
CA ILE A 230 21.06 9.94 -1.75
C ILE A 230 22.45 10.50 -2.05
N GLU A 231 23.45 9.64 -2.27
CA GLU A 231 24.80 10.09 -2.58
C GLU A 231 24.87 10.82 -3.92
N ALA A 232 24.22 10.28 -4.97
CA ALA A 232 24.17 10.91 -6.30
C ALA A 232 23.52 12.31 -6.29
N THR A 233 22.54 12.53 -5.42
CA THR A 233 21.80 13.79 -5.32
C THR A 233 22.31 14.74 -4.24
N LYS A 234 23.28 14.32 -3.42
CA LYS A 234 23.77 15.04 -2.25
C LYS A 234 24.22 16.46 -2.56
N LYS A 235 25.02 16.64 -3.61
CA LYS A 235 25.54 17.95 -4.01
C LYS A 235 24.41 18.88 -4.47
N ILE A 236 23.48 18.38 -5.27
CA ILE A 236 22.30 19.15 -5.75
C ILE A 236 21.52 19.67 -4.55
N VAL A 237 21.21 18.80 -3.59
CA VAL A 237 20.46 19.17 -2.39
C VAL A 237 21.24 20.18 -1.54
N SER A 238 22.54 19.98 -1.32
CA SER A 238 23.37 20.89 -0.53
C SER A 238 23.43 22.29 -1.14
N ASP A 239 23.79 22.39 -2.43
CA ASP A 239 23.90 23.67 -3.13
C ASP A 239 22.56 24.42 -3.12
N SER A 240 21.45 23.72 -3.35
CA SER A 240 20.11 24.32 -3.31
C SER A 240 19.72 24.78 -1.91
N ASN A 241 20.07 24.04 -0.86
CA ASN A 241 19.75 24.42 0.52
C ASN A 241 20.44 25.71 0.94
N GLU A 242 21.69 25.93 0.52
CA GLU A 242 22.39 27.20 0.74
C GLU A 242 21.63 28.38 0.12
N ASN A 243 21.14 28.22 -1.11
CA ASN A 243 20.30 29.24 -1.77
C ASN A 243 18.96 29.46 -1.05
N PHE A 244 18.29 28.38 -0.62
CA PHE A 244 17.03 28.49 0.11
C PHE A 244 17.18 29.18 1.46
N GLU A 245 18.32 29.03 2.14
CA GLU A 245 18.61 29.76 3.38
C GLU A 245 18.69 31.27 3.14
N ILE A 246 19.31 31.69 2.03
CA ILE A 246 19.37 33.10 1.62
C ILE A 246 17.95 33.64 1.38
N TYR A 247 17.12 32.90 0.64
CA TYR A 247 15.73 33.30 0.37
C TYR A 247 14.88 33.33 1.64
N GLN A 248 15.04 32.36 2.53
CA GLN A 248 14.33 32.33 3.82
C GLN A 248 14.68 33.57 4.65
N ASN A 249 15.97 33.94 4.70
CA ASN A 249 16.41 35.15 5.39
C ASN A 249 15.87 36.43 4.73
N HIS A 250 15.81 36.48 3.40
CA HIS A 250 15.22 37.61 2.69
C HIS A 250 13.71 37.73 2.97
N PHE A 251 12.99 36.62 2.91
CA PHE A 251 11.56 36.56 3.24
C PHE A 251 11.30 37.04 4.66
N LYS A 252 12.05 36.54 5.66
CA LYS A 252 11.94 36.97 7.07
C LYS A 252 12.10 38.49 7.23
N ARG A 253 13.06 39.10 6.52
CA ARG A 253 13.26 40.55 6.53
C ARG A 253 12.09 41.31 5.93
N LEU A 254 11.57 40.87 4.78
CA LEU A 254 10.45 41.53 4.12
C LEU A 254 9.14 41.39 4.90
N ASN A 255 8.94 40.24 5.54
CA ASN A 255 7.75 39.91 6.31
C ASN A 255 7.75 40.53 7.72
N HIS A 256 8.85 41.15 8.14
CA HIS A 256 8.93 41.83 9.43
C HIS A 256 8.04 43.08 9.45
N SER A 257 7.05 43.11 10.33
CA SER A 257 6.18 44.27 10.56
C SER A 257 6.02 44.54 12.05
N LYS A 258 6.21 45.81 12.46
CA LYS A 258 6.01 46.27 13.84
C LYS A 258 4.53 46.33 14.25
N SER A 259 3.63 46.48 13.28
CA SER A 259 2.18 46.61 13.51
C SER A 259 1.41 45.30 13.32
N GLY A 260 2.10 44.21 12.95
CA GLY A 260 1.47 42.93 12.60
C GLY A 260 0.81 42.91 11.21
N HIS A 261 0.82 44.04 10.47
CA HIS A 261 0.26 44.13 9.12
C HIS A 261 1.33 44.49 8.09
N LEU A 262 1.26 43.85 6.92
CA LEU A 262 2.15 44.13 5.80
C LEU A 262 1.63 45.33 4.99
N SER A 263 2.52 46.27 4.67
CA SER A 263 2.22 47.35 3.72
C SER A 263 2.05 46.82 2.30
N LYS A 264 1.38 47.59 1.42
CA LYS A 264 1.20 47.23 0.00
C LYS A 264 2.54 46.97 -0.71
N GLN A 265 3.55 47.78 -0.42
CA GLN A 265 4.89 47.60 -0.98
C GLN A 265 5.53 46.31 -0.48
N GLN A 266 5.44 45.99 0.82
CA GLN A 266 5.95 44.73 1.35
C GLN A 266 5.26 43.52 0.73
N LYS A 267 3.93 43.53 0.60
CA LYS A 267 3.20 42.45 -0.08
C LYS A 267 3.70 42.24 -1.51
N GLN A 268 3.92 43.34 -2.25
CA GLN A 268 4.43 43.29 -3.62
C GLN A 268 5.87 42.75 -3.69
N SER A 269 6.76 43.19 -2.78
CA SER A 269 8.13 42.69 -2.71
C SER A 269 8.21 41.22 -2.28
N ILE A 270 7.35 40.78 -1.36
CA ILE A 270 7.27 39.37 -0.97
C ILE A 270 6.76 38.52 -2.13
N ALA A 271 5.72 38.98 -2.82
CA ALA A 271 5.19 38.27 -3.98
C ALA A 271 6.25 38.13 -5.10
N ALA A 272 7.00 39.20 -5.37
CA ALA A 272 8.10 39.17 -6.35
C ALA A 272 9.22 38.20 -5.94
N LEU A 273 9.69 38.24 -4.68
CA LEU A 273 10.69 37.29 -4.17
C LEU A 273 10.23 35.83 -4.38
N ILE A 274 8.96 35.53 -4.14
CA ILE A 274 8.45 34.17 -4.29
C ILE A 274 8.36 33.77 -5.77
N GLU A 275 7.82 34.64 -6.62
CA GLU A 275 7.53 34.37 -8.03
C GLU A 275 8.80 34.35 -8.90
N ASP A 276 9.72 35.27 -8.65
CA ASP A 276 10.91 35.49 -9.47
C ASP A 276 12.13 34.69 -8.98
N ASP A 277 12.20 34.38 -7.67
CA ASP A 277 13.36 33.68 -7.09
C ASP A 277 13.00 32.30 -6.51
N ILE A 278 12.06 32.21 -5.56
CA ILE A 278 11.82 30.97 -4.78
C ILE A 278 11.23 29.87 -5.64
N ILE A 279 10.14 30.14 -6.37
CA ILE A 279 9.48 29.14 -7.23
C ILE A 279 10.45 28.65 -8.33
N PRO A 280 11.14 29.54 -9.06
CA PRO A 280 12.15 29.11 -10.04
C PRO A 280 13.28 28.27 -9.42
N ALA A 281 13.80 28.63 -8.24
CA ALA A 281 14.83 27.84 -7.57
C ALA A 281 14.36 26.44 -7.15
N LEU A 282 13.10 26.31 -6.70
CA LEU A 282 12.47 25.02 -6.42
C LEU A 282 12.35 24.17 -7.70
N GLN A 283 11.90 24.78 -8.80
CA GLN A 283 11.79 24.11 -10.10
C GLN A 283 13.15 23.69 -10.64
N GLU A 284 14.17 24.54 -10.53
CA GLU A 284 15.53 24.24 -10.97
C GLU A 284 16.12 23.07 -10.16
N ARG A 285 15.94 23.06 -8.84
CA ARG A 285 16.34 21.91 -8.00
C ARG A 285 15.65 20.64 -8.46
N GLN A 286 14.33 20.68 -8.69
CA GLN A 286 13.59 19.49 -9.14
C GLN A 286 14.09 19.02 -10.51
N ALA A 287 14.28 19.92 -11.47
CA ALA A 287 14.81 19.57 -12.79
C ALA A 287 16.21 18.93 -12.71
N LYS A 288 17.08 19.41 -11.81
CA LYS A 288 18.38 18.78 -11.54
C LYS A 288 18.24 17.39 -10.93
N LEU A 289 17.27 17.18 -10.04
CA LEU A 289 16.99 15.86 -9.45
C LEU A 289 16.41 14.90 -10.50
N ASP A 290 15.51 15.36 -11.35
CA ASP A 290 14.88 14.56 -12.41
C ASP A 290 15.87 14.13 -13.50
N ALA A 291 16.99 14.87 -13.65
CA ALA A 291 18.08 14.51 -14.54
C ALA A 291 18.97 13.37 -13.99
N ILE A 292 18.83 13.02 -12.71
CA ILE A 292 19.55 11.90 -12.09
C ILE A 292 18.74 10.63 -12.32
N GLU A 293 19.39 9.61 -12.88
CA GLU A 293 18.78 8.28 -12.98
C GLU A 293 18.41 7.78 -11.58
N VAL A 294 17.15 7.41 -11.40
CA VAL A 294 16.62 6.95 -10.11
C VAL A 294 16.67 5.42 -10.09
N PRO A 295 17.53 4.80 -9.25
CA PRO A 295 17.51 3.37 -9.03
C PRO A 295 16.11 2.89 -8.64
N ALA A 296 15.75 1.68 -9.04
CA ALA A 296 14.38 1.23 -8.93
C ALA A 296 13.90 1.18 -7.45
N GLY A 297 14.73 0.72 -6.52
CA GLY A 297 14.44 0.75 -5.08
C GLY A 297 14.37 2.15 -4.46
N ALA A 298 14.86 3.19 -5.16
CA ALA A 298 14.82 4.59 -4.72
C ALA A 298 13.62 5.38 -5.26
N GLN A 299 12.78 4.77 -6.10
CA GLN A 299 11.65 5.43 -6.76
C GLN A 299 10.70 6.11 -5.78
N TYR A 300 10.41 5.46 -4.64
CA TYR A 300 9.57 6.08 -3.61
C TYR A 300 10.17 7.37 -3.05
N LEU A 301 11.46 7.38 -2.70
CA LEU A 301 12.13 8.58 -2.18
C LEU A 301 12.13 9.71 -3.22
N ALA A 302 12.40 9.39 -4.49
CA ALA A 302 12.36 10.38 -5.57
C ALA A 302 10.96 11.00 -5.72
N ARG A 303 9.90 10.18 -5.72
CA ARG A 303 8.51 10.67 -5.77
C ARG A 303 8.14 11.54 -4.56
N GLN A 304 8.57 11.17 -3.35
CA GLN A 304 8.32 11.99 -2.15
C GLN A 304 8.98 13.37 -2.24
N ARG A 305 10.23 13.44 -2.76
CA ARG A 305 10.91 14.72 -3.00
C ARG A 305 10.18 15.58 -4.05
N GLN A 306 9.73 14.96 -5.13
CA GLN A 306 8.94 15.63 -6.16
C GLN A 306 7.62 16.18 -5.59
N GLN A 307 6.89 15.35 -4.84
CA GLN A 307 5.63 15.75 -4.19
C GLN A 307 5.82 16.88 -3.18
N SER A 308 6.89 16.87 -2.37
CA SER A 308 7.23 17.99 -1.48
C SER A 308 7.39 19.27 -2.30
N THR A 309 8.23 19.25 -3.35
CA THR A 309 8.47 20.43 -4.20
C THR A 309 7.19 20.96 -4.86
N GLU A 310 6.40 20.08 -5.46
CA GLU A 310 5.13 20.46 -6.11
C GLU A 310 4.14 21.07 -5.10
N THR A 311 4.08 20.51 -3.89
CA THR A 311 3.20 21.01 -2.83
C THR A 311 3.70 22.35 -2.29
N SER A 312 5.02 22.54 -2.13
CA SER A 312 5.61 23.83 -1.78
C SER A 312 5.24 24.91 -2.80
N ILE A 313 5.39 24.62 -4.10
CA ILE A 313 5.08 25.56 -5.18
C ILE A 313 3.60 25.94 -5.14
N LYS A 314 2.69 24.98 -4.98
CA LYS A 314 1.25 25.25 -4.85
C LYS A 314 0.95 26.13 -3.62
N ALA A 315 1.56 25.82 -2.48
CA ALA A 315 1.40 26.63 -1.27
C ALA A 315 1.84 28.08 -1.51
N TRP A 316 2.98 28.29 -2.17
CA TRP A 316 3.49 29.61 -2.53
C TRP A 316 2.59 30.36 -3.51
N GLN A 317 2.04 29.67 -4.52
CA GLN A 317 1.11 30.28 -5.48
C GLN A 317 -0.16 30.78 -4.78
N HIS A 318 -0.75 29.99 -3.88
CA HIS A 318 -1.89 30.42 -3.07
C HIS A 318 -1.51 31.58 -2.13
N TYR A 319 -0.31 31.55 -1.53
CA TYR A 319 0.16 32.64 -0.68
C TYR A 319 0.32 33.96 -1.45
N ILE A 320 0.91 33.93 -2.65
CA ILE A 320 1.01 35.09 -3.55
C ILE A 320 -0.39 35.63 -3.90
N LYS A 321 -1.33 34.74 -4.24
CA LYS A 321 -2.71 35.14 -4.56
C LYS A 321 -3.39 35.82 -3.37
N GLY A 322 -3.20 35.29 -2.16
CA GLY A 322 -3.65 35.92 -0.92
C GLY A 322 -3.06 37.32 -0.71
N LEU A 323 -1.77 37.52 -0.99
CA LEU A 323 -1.10 38.82 -0.89
C LEU A 323 -1.62 39.84 -1.91
N ARG A 324 -1.89 39.41 -3.15
CA ARG A 324 -2.29 40.29 -4.26
C ARG A 324 -3.77 40.68 -4.20
N GLU A 325 -4.62 39.74 -3.81
CA GLU A 325 -6.08 39.89 -3.85
C GLU A 325 -6.70 40.17 -2.48
N ASP A 326 -5.88 40.21 -1.42
CA ASP A 326 -6.33 40.37 -0.02
C ASP A 326 -7.42 39.34 0.36
N ARG A 327 -7.22 38.07 -0.04
CA ARG A 327 -8.16 36.96 0.19
C ARG A 327 -7.72 36.02 1.31
N PRO A 328 -8.35 36.03 2.50
CA PRO A 328 -8.02 35.13 3.61
C PRO A 328 -8.12 33.64 3.27
N ALA A 329 -9.06 33.25 2.40
CA ALA A 329 -9.24 31.86 1.98
C ALA A 329 -8.01 31.30 1.24
N GLU A 330 -7.29 32.14 0.51
CA GLU A 330 -6.06 31.75 -0.18
C GLU A 330 -4.92 31.49 0.82
N PHE A 331 -4.82 32.29 1.89
CA PHE A 331 -3.88 32.03 2.98
C PHE A 331 -4.20 30.73 3.73
N ALA A 332 -5.47 30.45 4.00
CA ALA A 332 -5.89 29.20 4.64
C ALA A 332 -5.55 27.97 3.77
N THR A 333 -5.70 28.10 2.45
CA THR A 333 -5.32 27.06 1.49
C THR A 333 -3.81 26.87 1.45
N ALA A 334 -3.04 27.97 1.39
CA ALA A 334 -1.57 27.94 1.44
C ALA A 334 -1.06 27.29 2.74
N GLU A 335 -1.66 27.63 3.89
CA GLU A 335 -1.30 27.03 5.18
C GLU A 335 -1.59 25.52 5.21
N THR A 336 -2.72 25.09 4.65
CA THR A 336 -3.09 23.67 4.55
C THR A 336 -2.07 22.91 3.69
N LEU A 337 -1.74 23.44 2.52
CA LEU A 337 -0.73 22.87 1.63
C LEU A 337 0.66 22.85 2.27
N HIS A 338 1.05 23.90 3.00
CA HIS A 338 2.32 23.91 3.71
C HIS A 338 2.38 22.84 4.82
N LYS A 339 1.29 22.62 5.56
CA LYS A 339 1.22 21.53 6.54
C LYS A 339 1.36 20.14 5.90
N GLN A 340 0.76 19.95 4.72
CA GLN A 340 0.90 18.72 3.94
C GLN A 340 2.34 18.53 3.46
N GLU A 341 2.94 19.59 2.93
CA GLU A 341 4.34 19.61 2.48
C GLU A 341 5.30 19.27 3.62
N LEU A 342 5.12 19.88 4.80
CA LEU A 342 5.91 19.54 5.98
C LEU A 342 5.81 18.06 6.33
N ALA A 343 4.62 17.45 6.26
CA ALA A 343 4.47 16.02 6.51
C ALA A 343 5.25 15.17 5.48
N ILE A 344 5.28 15.59 4.21
CA ILE A 344 6.04 14.92 3.14
C ILE A 344 7.55 15.09 3.36
N ASP A 345 8.04 16.31 3.63
CA ASP A 345 9.47 16.56 3.87
C ASP A 345 9.98 15.80 5.09
N LEU A 346 9.17 15.77 6.15
CA LEU A 346 9.44 14.96 7.34
C LEU A 346 9.56 13.47 7.01
N ARG A 347 8.70 12.94 6.14
CA ARG A 347 8.82 11.57 5.63
C ARG A 347 10.12 11.39 4.84
N VAL A 348 10.50 12.33 3.97
CA VAL A 348 11.77 12.30 3.24
C VAL A 348 12.96 12.22 4.19
N GLN A 349 12.95 13.01 5.26
CA GLN A 349 14.00 12.98 6.30
C GLN A 349 14.05 11.63 7.02
N ASP A 350 12.90 11.07 7.37
CA ASP A 350 12.79 9.77 8.04
C ASP A 350 13.37 8.64 7.16
N ILE A 351 13.10 8.67 5.85
CA ILE A 351 13.70 7.74 4.86
C ILE A 351 15.23 7.85 4.87
N ILE A 352 15.75 9.07 4.71
CA ILE A 352 17.20 9.33 4.64
C ILE A 352 17.90 8.87 5.93
N ARG A 353 17.30 9.20 7.08
CA ARG A 353 17.84 8.81 8.39
C ARG A 353 17.87 7.29 8.55
N HIS A 354 16.78 6.61 8.22
CA HIS A 354 16.72 5.15 8.30
C HIS A 354 17.78 4.48 7.42
N THR A 355 17.96 4.95 6.19
CA THR A 355 19.00 4.43 5.28
C THR A 355 20.42 4.68 5.79
N ALA A 356 20.67 5.82 6.43
CA ALA A 356 21.97 6.09 7.05
C ALA A 356 22.28 5.12 8.20
N ILE A 357 21.28 4.80 9.02
CA ILE A 357 21.42 3.83 10.12
C ILE A 357 21.67 2.42 9.56
N SER A 358 20.91 1.99 8.54
CA SER A 358 21.06 0.64 7.98
C SER A 358 22.40 0.41 7.28
N LYS A 359 23.00 1.45 6.66
CA LYS A 359 24.35 1.37 6.06
C LYS A 359 25.47 1.08 7.06
N ASN A 360 25.29 1.42 8.33
CA ASN A 360 26.29 1.18 9.38
C ASN A 360 26.28 -0.26 9.92
N ILE A 361 25.40 -1.11 9.41
CA ILE A 361 25.30 -2.51 9.82
C ILE A 361 26.19 -3.34 8.91
N PRO A 362 27.24 -4.00 9.42
CA PRO A 362 28.04 -4.91 8.61
C PRO A 362 27.11 -5.98 8.03
N ASN A 363 27.24 -6.26 6.73
CA ASN A 363 26.53 -7.35 6.05
C ASN A 363 26.61 -8.60 6.93
N LEU A 364 25.49 -8.95 7.58
CA LEU A 364 25.43 -10.18 8.35
C LEU A 364 25.43 -11.35 7.35
N PRO A 365 26.22 -12.40 7.61
CA PRO A 365 26.51 -13.47 6.67
C PRO A 365 25.28 -14.29 6.25
#